data_AF-A0A2G9TH31-F1
#
_entry.id   AF-A0A2G9TH31-F1
#
_cell.length_a   1.000
_cell.length_b   1.000
_cell.length_c   1.000
_cell.angle_alpha   90.00
_cell.angle_beta   90.00
_cell.angle_gamma   90.00
#
_symmetry.space_group_name_H-M   'P 1'
#
loop_
_entity.id
_entity.type
_entity.pdbx_description
1 polymer ?
#
loop_
_entity_poly.entity_id
_entity_poly.type
_entity_poly.pdbx_seq_one_letter_code
_entity_poly.pdbx_strand_id
1 'polypeptide(L)'
;KMRGRFLVGLLLLISYLVEADEHDHMYEIDEEVVLWMNTVGPYSNRQETYAYFSLPFCRGPKQSISHYHETMGESLLGVELDFSGLDIKFR
;
A
#
# COMPACT_ATOMS: atom_id res chain seq x y z
N LYS A 1 -27.12 -5.01 -37.90
CA LYS A 1 -26.95 -6.30 -37.20
C LYS A 1 -25.47 -6.68 -36.98
N MET A 2 -24.58 -6.50 -37.97
CA MET A 2 -23.14 -6.85 -37.87
C MET A 2 -22.33 -5.96 -36.92
N ARG A 3 -22.62 -4.65 -36.87
CA ARG A 3 -21.97 -3.68 -35.97
C ARG A 3 -22.13 -4.00 -34.47
N GLY A 4 -23.31 -4.47 -34.05
CA GLY A 4 -23.57 -4.83 -32.65
C GLY A 4 -22.81 -6.09 -32.21
N ARG A 5 -22.64 -7.08 -33.09
CA ARG A 5 -21.86 -8.28 -32.79
C ARG A 5 -20.36 -7.98 -32.66
N PHE A 6 -19.87 -7.04 -33.48
CA PHE A 6 -18.50 -6.55 -33.37
C PHE A 6 -18.25 -5.79 -32.07
N LEU A 7 -19.18 -4.91 -31.67
CA LEU A 7 -19.10 -4.18 -30.40
C LEU A 7 -19.12 -5.11 -29.19
N VAL A 8 -19.97 -6.15 -29.20
CA VAL A 8 -20.01 -7.15 -28.13
C VAL A 8 -18.73 -7.99 -28.09
N GLY A 9 -18.23 -8.41 -29.26
CA GLY A 9 -16.95 -9.13 -29.36
C GLY A 9 -15.77 -8.29 -28.86
N LEU A 10 -15.75 -7.00 -29.18
CA LEU A 10 -14.74 -6.06 -28.70
C LEU A 10 -14.82 -5.87 -27.18
N LEU A 11 -16.02 -5.69 -26.62
CA LEU A 11 -16.24 -5.59 -25.17
C LEU A 11 -15.75 -6.82 -24.41
N LEU A 12 -16.05 -8.02 -24.93
CA LEU A 12 -15.57 -9.28 -24.35
C LEU A 12 -14.05 -9.40 -24.41
N LEU A 13 -13.43 -8.97 -25.51
CA LEU A 13 -11.97 -9.00 -25.65
C LEU A 13 -11.27 -8.04 -24.68
N ILE A 14 -11.85 -6.84 -24.47
CA ILE A 14 -11.33 -5.85 -23.52
C ILE A 14 -11.44 -6.37 -22.07
N SER A 15 -12.53 -7.08 -21.72
CA SER A 15 -12.66 -7.67 -20.38
C SER A 15 -11.66 -8.79 -20.07
N TYR A 16 -11.12 -9.47 -21.09
CA TYR A 16 -10.06 -10.47 -20.90
C TYR A 16 -8.66 -9.86 -20.74
N LEU A 17 -8.50 -8.58 -21.08
CA LEU A 17 -7.22 -7.86 -20.99
C LEU A 17 -7.09 -7.04 -19.69
N VAL A 18 -8.09 -7.09 -18.82
CA VAL A 18 -8.02 -6.47 -17.50
C VAL A 18 -7.37 -7.48 -16.56
N GLU A 19 -6.08 -7.29 -16.29
CA GLU A 19 -5.48 -7.76 -15.04
C GLU A 19 -5.83 -6.74 -13.96
N ALA A 20 -6.55 -7.19 -12.94
CA ALA A 20 -6.73 -6.44 -11.71
C ALA A 20 -5.81 -7.09 -10.68
N ASP A 21 -4.74 -6.40 -10.32
CA ASP A 21 -3.94 -6.75 -9.16
C ASP A 21 -3.89 -5.56 -8.22
N GLU A 22 -4.06 -5.82 -6.93
CA GLU A 22 -4.10 -4.80 -5.91
C GLU A 22 -3.57 -5.32 -4.57
N HIS A 23 -4.14 -6.37 -3.97
CA HIS A 23 -3.89 -6.71 -2.55
C HIS A 23 -4.47 -8.10 -2.18
N ASP A 24 -4.03 -9.20 -2.77
CA ASP A 24 -4.54 -10.54 -2.41
C ASP A 24 -4.08 -11.05 -1.03
N HIS A 25 -3.34 -10.24 -0.26
CA HIS A 25 -2.78 -10.58 1.07
C HIS A 25 -1.98 -11.90 1.07
N MET A 26 -1.64 -12.37 -0.13
CA MET A 26 -0.82 -13.53 -0.38
C MET A 26 0.55 -13.02 -0.77
N TYR A 27 1.58 -13.60 -0.17
CA TYR A 27 2.96 -13.25 -0.46
C TYR A 27 3.68 -14.53 -0.87
N GLU A 28 4.50 -14.42 -1.91
CA GLU A 28 5.44 -15.46 -2.29
C GLU A 28 6.66 -15.44 -1.36
N ILE A 29 7.35 -16.58 -1.26
CA ILE A 29 8.59 -16.65 -0.49
C ILE A 29 9.60 -15.66 -1.07
N ASP A 30 10.28 -14.93 -0.17
CA ASP A 30 11.26 -13.87 -0.48
C ASP A 30 10.67 -12.57 -1.07
N GLU A 31 9.34 -12.45 -1.14
CA GLU A 31 8.67 -11.21 -1.57
C GLU A 31 8.87 -10.06 -0.56
N GLU A 32 8.95 -8.82 -1.07
CA GLU A 32 9.11 -7.62 -0.25
C GLU A 32 7.86 -7.37 0.62
N VAL A 33 8.07 -7.18 1.93
CA VAL A 33 7.02 -6.74 2.84
C VAL A 33 7.34 -5.32 3.31
N VAL A 34 6.48 -4.38 2.97
CA VAL A 34 6.65 -2.97 3.36
C VAL A 34 6.07 -2.73 4.75
N LEU A 35 6.92 -2.38 5.71
CA LEU A 35 6.48 -1.95 7.04
C LEU A 35 6.32 -0.42 7.07
N TRP A 36 5.11 0.01 7.42
CA TRP A 36 4.71 1.41 7.56
C TRP A 36 4.67 1.82 9.04
N MET A 37 5.16 3.02 9.33
CA MET A 37 5.11 3.65 10.64
C MET A 37 4.01 4.71 10.64
N ASN A 38 3.12 4.66 11.62
CA ASN A 38 2.08 5.66 11.78
C ASN A 38 2.48 6.62 12.90
N THR A 39 1.83 6.48 14.06
CA THR A 39 1.98 7.38 15.18
C THR A 39 2.24 6.63 16.48
N VAL A 40 2.82 7.33 17.44
CA VAL A 40 3.16 6.83 18.77
C VAL A 40 2.72 7.81 19.83
N GLY A 41 2.39 7.29 21.00
CA GLY A 41 1.93 8.10 22.13
C GLY A 41 2.29 7.44 23.47
N PRO A 42 2.41 8.23 24.54
CA PRO A 42 2.71 7.71 25.87
C PRO A 42 1.52 6.95 26.46
N TYR A 43 1.78 5.84 27.18
CA TYR A 43 0.72 5.06 27.83
C TYR A 43 -0.08 5.85 28.86
N SER A 44 0.55 6.85 29.50
CA SER A 44 -0.06 7.71 30.51
C SER A 44 -1.06 8.72 29.92
N ASN A 45 -0.96 9.06 28.63
CA ASN A 45 -1.83 10.02 27.98
C ASN A 45 -2.15 9.61 26.53
N ARG A 46 -3.27 8.90 26.35
CA ARG A 46 -3.69 8.42 25.02
C ARG A 46 -4.29 9.49 24.11
N GLN A 47 -4.47 10.72 24.60
CA GLN A 47 -4.90 11.84 23.75
C GLN A 47 -3.72 12.45 22.99
N GLU A 48 -2.49 12.10 23.37
CA GLU A 48 -1.27 12.61 22.79
C GLU A 48 -0.69 11.59 21.82
N THR A 49 -0.50 12.05 20.59
CA THR A 49 -0.11 11.21 19.47
C THR A 49 0.85 12.01 18.59
N TYR A 50 1.98 11.40 18.24
CA TYR A 50 3.03 11.99 17.42
C TYR A 50 3.34 11.11 16.22
N ALA A 51 3.68 11.70 15.08
CA ALA A 51 4.22 10.93 13.96
C ALA A 51 5.49 10.19 14.40
N TYR A 52 5.64 8.92 14.03
CA TYR A 52 6.70 8.05 14.55
C TYR A 52 8.10 8.69 14.40
N PHE A 53 8.44 9.20 13.22
CA PHE A 53 9.76 9.81 12.94
C PHE A 53 9.87 11.29 13.30
N SER A 54 8.84 11.89 13.93
CA SER A 54 9.02 13.18 14.61
C SER A 54 9.87 13.04 15.88
N LEU A 55 9.91 11.84 16.44
CA LEU A 55 10.80 11.44 17.52
C LEU A 55 12.12 10.89 16.97
N PRO A 56 13.22 10.88 17.74
CA PRO A 56 14.55 10.50 17.27
C PRO A 56 14.73 8.97 17.15
N PHE A 57 13.77 8.29 16.52
CA PHE A 57 13.88 6.88 16.16
C PHE A 57 14.60 6.70 14.82
N CYS A 58 15.28 5.58 14.65
CA CYS A 58 16.06 5.31 13.46
C CYS A 58 15.16 4.80 12.32
N ARG A 59 15.36 5.33 11.11
CA ARG A 59 14.91 4.70 9.87
C ARG A 59 15.85 3.56 9.49
N GLY A 60 15.32 2.53 8.84
CA GLY A 60 16.13 1.48 8.27
C GLY A 60 16.93 1.96 7.03
N PRO A 61 17.87 1.13 6.54
CA PRO A 61 18.80 1.53 5.48
C PRO A 61 18.18 1.58 4.08
N LYS A 62 16.99 1.00 3.88
CA LYS A 62 16.31 0.97 2.58
C LYS A 62 15.72 2.35 2.26
N GLN A 63 16.06 2.88 1.10
CA GLN A 63 15.70 4.26 0.72
C GLN A 63 14.40 4.36 -0.07
N SER A 64 13.98 3.29 -0.75
CA SER A 64 12.82 3.28 -1.62
C SER A 64 12.12 1.94 -1.57
N ILE A 65 10.82 1.96 -1.84
CA ILE A 65 9.98 0.78 -2.00
C ILE A 65 9.69 0.54 -3.49
N SER A 66 9.33 -0.69 -3.84
CA SER A 66 8.91 -1.06 -5.19
C SER A 66 7.60 -0.38 -5.60
N HIS A 67 6.62 -0.32 -4.68
CA HIS A 67 5.28 0.20 -4.93
C HIS A 67 4.81 1.11 -3.79
N TYR A 68 4.50 2.38 -4.09
CA TYR A 68 3.84 3.30 -3.16
C TYR A 68 2.44 3.64 -3.63
N HIS A 69 1.46 3.40 -2.77
CA HIS A 69 0.09 3.83 -2.98
C HIS A 69 -0.48 4.36 -1.67
N GLU A 70 -0.93 5.61 -1.68
CA GLU A 70 -1.74 6.14 -0.59
C GLU A 70 -3.06 5.39 -0.53
N THR A 71 -3.47 5.02 0.67
CA THR A 71 -4.77 4.38 0.90
C THR A 71 -5.87 5.44 0.99
N MET A 72 -7.10 5.06 0.62
CA MET A 72 -8.26 5.94 0.80
C MET A 72 -8.44 6.40 2.27
N GLY A 73 -7.97 5.59 3.22
CA GLY A 73 -7.96 5.93 4.64
C GLY A 73 -7.03 7.09 4.98
N GLU A 74 -5.84 7.16 4.38
CA GLU A 74 -4.90 8.27 4.56
C GLU A 74 -5.52 9.59 4.06
N SER A 75 -6.10 9.58 2.85
CA SER A 75 -6.72 10.78 2.28
C SER A 75 -7.96 11.26 3.06
N LEU A 76 -8.78 10.35 3.57
CA LEU A 76 -10.03 10.71 4.26
C LEU A 76 -9.85 11.02 5.75
N LEU A 77 -8.93 10.35 6.43
CA LEU A 77 -8.74 10.48 7.87
C LEU A 77 -7.58 11.41 8.23
N GLY A 78 -6.80 11.86 7.23
CA GLY A 78 -5.61 12.68 7.45
C GLY A 78 -4.52 11.94 8.24
N VAL A 79 -4.48 10.62 8.11
CA VAL A 79 -3.41 9.78 8.67
C VAL A 79 -2.27 9.76 7.67
N GLU A 80 -1.04 9.88 8.15
CA GLU A 80 0.17 9.82 7.33
C GLU A 80 0.97 8.56 7.71
N LEU A 81 1.20 7.68 6.74
CA LEU A 81 2.04 6.50 6.92
C LEU A 81 3.45 6.77 6.37
N ASP A 82 4.42 6.69 7.26
CA ASP A 82 5.84 6.90 6.96
C ASP A 82 6.53 5.55 6.66
N PHE A 83 7.35 5.51 5.61
CA PHE A 83 8.11 4.31 5.28
C PHE A 83 9.19 4.01 6.34
N SER A 84 9.20 2.78 6.88
CA SER A 84 10.14 2.39 7.94
C SER A 84 11.61 2.28 7.50
N GLY A 85 11.86 2.00 6.22
CA GLY A 85 13.21 1.74 5.69
C GLY A 85 13.77 0.36 6.04
N LEU A 86 13.01 -0.52 6.70
CA LEU A 86 13.46 -1.88 7.04
C LEU A 86 13.32 -2.80 5.83
N ASP A 87 14.33 -3.64 5.59
CA ASP A 87 14.28 -4.67 4.55
C ASP A 87 13.71 -5.96 5.12
N ILE A 88 12.42 -6.19 4.86
CA ILE A 88 11.67 -7.35 5.34
C ILE A 88 11.24 -8.17 4.13
N LYS A 89 11.42 -9.50 4.23
CA LYS A 89 10.99 -10.46 3.22
C LYS A 89 10.03 -11.47 3.81
N PHE A 90 9.03 -11.84 3.03
CA PHE A 90 8.06 -12.87 3.43
C PHE A 90 8.69 -14.26 3.43
N ARG A 91 8.31 -15.10 4.40
CA ARG A 91 8.78 -16.48 4.55
C ARG A 91 7.69 -17.40 5.07
#